data_AF-A0A7W1H0V0-F1
#
_entry.id   AF-A0A7W1H0V0-F1
#
_cell.length_a   1.000
_cell.length_b   1.000
_cell.length_c   1.000
_cell.angle_alpha   90.00
_cell.angle_beta   90.00
_cell.angle_gamma   90.00
#
_symmetry.space_group_name_H-M   'P 1'
#
loop_
_entity.id
_entity.type
_entity.pdbx_description
1 polymer ?
#
loop_
_entity_poly.entity_id
_entity_poly.type
_entity_poly.pdbx_seq_one_letter_code
_entity_poly.pdbx_strand_id
1 'polypeptide(L)' 'MPRTSALWKTWEGIGSLKRLHDWTDRASANIPYTYVATGALLAEALNQSGRSKEAEEVYGSALEIAQATRLDELLARR' A
#
# COMPACT_ATOMS: atom_id res chain seq x y z
N MET A 1 -13.38 11.11 4.09
CA MET A 1 -11.91 11.33 3.97
C MET A 1 -11.49 11.78 2.56
N PRO A 2 -11.90 12.99 2.09
CA PRO A 2 -11.62 13.40 0.70
C PRO A 2 -10.12 13.65 0.43
N ARG A 3 -9.41 14.31 1.35
CA ARG A 3 -7.98 14.64 1.20
C ARG A 3 -7.09 13.42 1.06
N THR A 4 -7.23 12.43 1.95
CA THR A 4 -6.42 11.19 1.91
C THR A 4 -6.69 10.39 0.64
N SER A 5 -7.95 10.32 0.20
CA SER A 5 -8.30 9.67 -1.07
C SER A 5 -7.65 10.36 -2.27
N ALA A 6 -7.60 11.69 -2.28
CA ALA A 6 -6.97 12.46 -3.34
C ALA A 6 -5.44 12.27 -3.34
N LEU A 7 -4.81 12.34 -2.16
CA LEU A 7 -3.36 12.14 -2.01
C LEU A 7 -2.92 10.74 -2.42
N TRP A 8 -3.73 9.72 -2.13
CA TRP A 8 -3.45 8.35 -2.57
C TRP A 8 -3.28 8.26 -4.08
N LYS A 9 -4.15 8.93 -4.84
CA LYS A 9 -4.12 8.93 -6.32
C LYS A 9 -2.90 9.65 -6.90
N THR A 10 -2.31 10.57 -6.15
CA THR A 10 -1.12 11.34 -6.58
C THR A 10 0.18 10.83 -5.98
N TRP A 11 0.15 9.75 -5.18
CA TRP A 11 1.35 9.26 -4.50
C TRP A 11 2.21 8.42 -5.43
N GLU A 12 3.13 9.08 -6.13
CA GLU A 12 3.97 8.48 -7.19
C GLU A 12 4.72 7.21 -6.77
N GLY A 13 5.11 7.12 -5.48
CA GLY A 13 5.83 5.97 -4.95
C GLY A 13 5.05 4.65 -5.05
N ILE A 14 3.72 4.67 -5.12
CA ILE A 14 2.89 3.47 -5.35
C ILE A 14 3.31 2.80 -6.67
N GLY A 15 3.40 3.59 -7.76
CA GLY A 15 3.78 3.06 -9.07
C GLY A 15 5.22 2.57 -9.11
N SER A 16 6.12 3.26 -8.40
CA SER A 16 7.53 2.85 -8.30
C SER A 16 7.69 1.53 -7.56
N LEU A 17 7.05 1.39 -6.39
CA LEU A 17 7.13 0.18 -5.58
C LEU A 17 6.53 -1.04 -6.29
N LYS A 18 5.43 -0.87 -7.03
CA LYS A 18 4.81 -1.96 -7.81
C LYS A 18 5.73 -2.51 -8.91
N ARG A 19 6.66 -1.70 -9.45
CA ARG A 19 7.60 -2.12 -10.51
C ARG A 19 8.91 -2.69 -9.98
N LEU A 20 9.27 -2.37 -8.73
CA LEU A 20 10.56 -2.71 -8.13
C LEU A 20 10.47 -4.05 -7.41
N HIS A 21 10.38 -5.13 -8.18
CA HIS A 21 10.48 -6.49 -7.65
C HIS A 21 11.89 -6.73 -7.11
N ASP A 22 12.04 -6.80 -5.79
CA ASP A 22 13.29 -7.14 -5.05
C ASP A 22 14.25 -5.99 -4.67
N TRP A 23 13.87 -4.71 -4.81
CA TRP A 23 14.72 -3.59 -4.34
C TRP A 23 14.76 -3.43 -2.81
N THR A 24 13.71 -3.87 -2.11
CA THR A 24 13.55 -3.51 -0.70
C THR A 24 14.42 -4.38 0.19
N ASP A 25 15.51 -3.81 0.71
CA ASP A 25 16.29 -4.42 1.79
C ASP A 25 15.60 -4.26 3.15
N ARG A 26 16.12 -4.94 4.18
CA ARG A 26 15.55 -4.90 5.53
C ARG A 26 15.55 -3.49 6.16
N ALA A 27 16.59 -2.69 5.94
CA ALA A 27 16.66 -1.33 6.47
C ALA A 27 15.58 -0.43 5.84
N SER A 28 15.19 -0.74 4.61
CA SER A 28 14.19 -0.03 3.83
C SER A 28 12.76 -0.55 4.01
N ALA A 29 12.53 -1.66 4.73
CA ALA A 29 11.23 -2.34 4.83
C ALA A 29 10.07 -1.45 5.35
N ASN A 30 10.37 -0.44 6.16
CA ASN A 30 9.37 0.52 6.64
C ASN A 30 8.78 1.40 5.52
N ILE A 31 9.50 1.58 4.41
CA ILE A 31 9.01 2.35 3.26
C ILE A 31 7.78 1.66 2.67
N PRO A 32 7.85 0.43 2.10
CA PRO A 32 6.65 -0.23 1.58
C PRO A 32 5.63 -0.55 2.66
N TYR A 33 6.04 -0.86 3.89
CA TYR A 33 5.09 -1.02 5.01
C TYR A 33 4.17 0.19 5.17
N THR A 34 4.71 1.41 5.05
CA THR A 34 3.91 2.63 5.15
C THR A 34 2.83 2.70 4.08
N TYR A 35 3.13 2.31 2.83
CA TYR A 35 2.15 2.28 1.75
C TYR A 35 1.07 1.21 1.99
N VAL A 36 1.49 0.01 2.39
CA VAL A 36 0.57 -1.11 2.64
C VAL A 36 -0.38 -0.79 3.79
N ALA A 37 0.16 -0.32 4.91
CA ALA A 37 -0.63 0.07 6.08
C ALA A 37 -1.59 1.22 5.77
N THR A 38 -1.11 2.26 5.06
CA THR A 38 -1.94 3.40 4.67
C THR A 38 -3.07 2.97 3.73
N GLY A 39 -2.79 2.12 2.75
CA GLY A 39 -3.78 1.59 1.82
C GLY A 39 -4.84 0.75 2.52
N ALA A 40 -4.43 -0.14 3.43
CA ALA A 40 -5.37 -0.94 4.23
C ALA A 40 -6.33 -0.06 5.05
N LEU A 41 -5.79 0.92 5.79
CA LEU A 41 -6.59 1.85 6.61
C LEU A 41 -7.52 2.73 5.74
N LEU A 42 -7.03 3.20 4.59
CA LEU A 42 -7.84 3.99 3.67
C LEU A 42 -8.96 3.15 3.06
N ALA A 43 -8.68 1.91 2.65
CA ALA A 43 -9.68 1.01 2.11
C ALA A 43 -10.78 0.70 3.14
N GLU A 44 -10.41 0.44 4.40
CA GLU A 44 -11.37 0.25 5.48
C GLU A 44 -12.27 1.49 5.65
N ALA A 45 -11.67 2.68 5.74
CA ALA A 45 -12.43 3.93 5.89
C ALA A 45 -13.35 4.21 4.68
N LEU A 46 -12.91 3.87 3.46
CA LEU A 46 -13.71 3.99 2.24
C LEU A 46 -14.91 3.03 2.27
N ASN A 47 -14.68 1.78 2.67
CA ASN A 47 -15.73 0.77 2.76
C ASN A 47 -16.78 1.15 3.81
N GLN A 48 -16.35 1.61 4.99
CA GLN A 48 -17.25 2.13 6.04
C GLN A 48 -18.08 3.35 5.58
N SER A 49 -17.57 4.11 4.59
CA SER A 49 -18.29 5.24 4.00
C SER A 49 -19.19 4.88 2.80
N GLY A 50 -19.38 3.59 2.51
CA GLY A 50 -20.18 3.12 1.38
C GLY A 50 -19.49 3.23 0.00
N ARG A 51 -18.18 3.52 -0.02
CA ARG A 51 -17.37 3.65 -1.24
C ARG A 51 -16.61 2.36 -1.55
N SER A 52 -17.30 1.22 -1.55
CA SER A 52 -16.67 -0.11 -1.62
C SER A 52 -15.83 -0.35 -2.88
N LYS A 53 -16.22 0.20 -4.04
CA LYS A 53 -15.41 0.10 -5.26
C LYS A 53 -14.04 0.78 -5.10
N GLU A 54 -14.01 1.98 -4.54
CA GLU A 54 -12.75 2.68 -4.29
C GLU A 54 -11.93 2.00 -3.19
N ALA A 55 -12.60 1.38 -2.21
CA ALA A 55 -11.91 0.57 -1.21
C ALA A 55 -11.19 -0.63 -1.83
N GLU A 56 -11.83 -1.35 -2.75
CA GLU A 56 -11.23 -2.47 -3.48
C GLU A 56 -10.01 -2.03 -4.31
N GLU A 57 -10.11 -0.91 -5.02
CA GLU A 57 -8.99 -0.35 -5.82
C GLU A 57 -7.78 0.01 -4.94
N VAL A 58 -8.03 0.66 -3.79
CA VAL A 58 -6.97 1.04 -2.83
C VAL A 58 -6.35 -0.21 -2.20
N TYR A 59 -7.17 -1.15 -1.75
CA TYR A 59 -6.70 -2.38 -1.12
C TYR A 59 -5.90 -3.25 -2.09
N GLY A 60 -6.37 -3.40 -3.34
CA GLY A 60 -5.64 -4.10 -4.40
C GLY A 60 -4.27 -3.47 -4.66
N SER A 61 -4.20 -2.13 -4.69
CA SER A 61 -2.91 -1.44 -4.83
C SER A 61 -1.96 -1.68 -3.66
N ALA A 62 -2.47 -1.78 -2.42
CA ALA A 62 -1.67 -2.11 -1.25
C ALA A 62 -1.14 -3.56 -1.32
N LEU A 63 -1.97 -4.51 -1.76
CA LEU A 63 -1.56 -5.91 -1.95
C LEU A 63 -0.47 -6.05 -3.02
N GLU A 64 -0.60 -5.36 -4.15
CA GLU A 64 0.42 -5.37 -5.21
C GLU A 64 1.78 -4.86 -4.68
N ILE A 65 1.78 -3.81 -3.84
CA ILE A 65 3.02 -3.32 -3.22
C ILE A 65 3.60 -4.36 -2.26
N ALA A 66 2.78 -4.96 -1.39
CA ALA A 66 3.25 -5.97 -0.45
C ALA A 66 3.91 -7.16 -1.17
N GLN A 67 3.29 -7.62 -2.26
CA GLN A 67 3.81 -8.70 -3.11
C GLN A 67 5.08 -8.28 -3.85
N ALA A 68 5.09 -7.11 -4.50
CA ALA A 68 6.26 -6.64 -5.24
C ALA A 68 7.49 -6.45 -4.35
N THR A 69 7.27 -6.07 -3.08
CA THR A 69 8.35 -5.81 -2.12
C THR A 69 8.66 -6.96 -1.18
N ARG A 70 7.97 -8.10 -1.31
CA ARG A 70 8.14 -9.31 -0.46
C ARG A 70 8.12 -8.95 1.03
N LEU A 71 7.21 -8.04 1.39
CA LEU A 71 7.19 -7.41 2.70
C LEU A 71 6.95 -8.44 3.82
N ASP A 72 6.18 -9.48 3.53
CA ASP A 72 5.95 -10.62 4.40
C ASP A 72 7.25 -11.34 4.78
N GLU A 73 8.10 -11.62 3.80
CA GLU A 73 9.40 -12.26 4.04
C GLU A 73 10.36 -11.36 4.83
N LEU A 74 10.36 -10.06 4.52
CA LEU A 74 11.22 -9.08 5.20
C LEU A 74 10.88 -8.94 6.69
N LEU A 75 9.60 -9.01 7.04
CA LEU A 75 9.13 -8.89 8.43
C LEU A 75 9.19 -10.22 9.20
N ALA A 76 9.14 -11.36 8.52
CA ALA A 76 9.16 -12.69 9.15
C ALA A 76 10.54 -13.12 9.69
N ARG A 77 11.65 -12.59 9.14
CA ARG A 77 13.01 -12.89 9.60
C ARG A 77 13.33 -12.15 10.91
N ARG A 78 12.96 -12.72 12.06
CA ARG A 78 13.39 -12.26 13.39
C ARG A 78 14.81 -12.68 13.70
#